data_AF-A0A2A5B092-F1
#
_entry.id   AF-A0A2A5B092-F1
#
_cell.length_a   1.000
_cell.length_b   1.000
_cell.length_c   1.000
_cell.angle_alpha   90.00
_cell.angle_beta   90.00
_cell.angle_gamma   90.00
#
_symmetry.space_group_name_H-M   'P 1'
#
loop_
_entity.id
_entity.type
_entity.pdbx_description
1 polymer ?
#
loop_
_entity_poly.entity_id
_entity_poly.type
_entity_poly.pdbx_seq_one_letter_code
_entity_poly.pdbx_strand_id
1 'polypeptide(L)'
;MGNNDKLFKIINYSLLGLSAVLGIYFFAFTDFDLSPNGNVPTNSGLMLTYTYVLTLIAALTAIIFSVIGMAKNLKKAKNALIGVGALAIIFVIGYAMAGNEVHINYDGAILAEAGTSMKSEAGIIASFILLAGAVGAIIFSEVSKLFK
;
A
#
# COMPACT_ATOMS: atom_id res chain seq x y z
N MET A 1 -32.08 18.30 -1.10
CA MET A 1 -30.66 18.07 -1.45
C MET A 1 -29.83 19.11 -0.72
N GLY A 2 -29.14 18.70 0.34
CA GLY A 2 -28.41 19.63 1.20
C GLY A 2 -27.19 20.21 0.46
N ASN A 3 -26.72 21.39 0.88
CA ASN A 3 -25.50 21.99 0.32
C ASN A 3 -24.29 21.03 0.31
N ASN A 4 -24.25 20.08 1.26
CA ASN A 4 -23.21 19.05 1.34
C ASN A 4 -23.22 18.08 0.14
N ASP A 5 -24.38 17.77 -0.44
CA ASP A 5 -24.50 16.87 -1.60
C ASP A 5 -23.92 17.49 -2.87
N LYS A 6 -24.08 18.81 -3.01
CA LYS A 6 -23.50 19.58 -4.13
C LYS A 6 -21.99 19.68 -4.01
N LEU A 7 -21.50 19.93 -2.79
CA LEU A 7 -20.07 20.07 -2.50
C LEU A 7 -19.33 18.74 -2.70
N PHE A 8 -19.92 17.62 -2.27
CA PHE A 8 -19.36 16.28 -2.50
C PHE A 8 -19.26 15.94 -4.00
N LYS A 9 -20.30 16.24 -4.78
CA LYS A 9 -20.30 16.03 -6.24
C LYS A 9 -19.21 16.86 -6.93
N ILE A 10 -19.07 18.12 -6.55
CA ILE A 10 -18.04 19.02 -7.10
C ILE A 10 -16.65 18.47 -6.83
N ILE A 11 -16.35 18.08 -5.59
CA ILE A 11 -15.05 17.49 -5.23
C ILE A 11 -14.78 16.24 -6.08
N ASN A 12 -15.77 15.36 -6.24
CA ASN A 12 -15.59 14.11 -6.97
C ASN A 12 -15.36 14.34 -8.47
N TYR A 13 -16.10 15.25 -9.10
CA TYR A 13 -15.87 15.61 -10.50
C TYR A 13 -14.52 16.31 -10.71
N SER A 14 -14.10 17.17 -9.77
CA SER A 14 -12.78 17.79 -9.80
C SER A 14 -11.65 16.76 -9.66
N LEU A 15 -11.78 15.77 -8.78
CA LEU A 15 -10.81 14.67 -8.65
C LEU A 15 -10.72 13.85 -9.94
N LEU A 16 -11.87 13.52 -10.54
CA LEU A 16 -11.93 12.73 -11.76
C LEU A 16 -11.31 13.49 -12.95
N GLY A 17 -11.58 14.80 -13.04
CA GLY A 17 -10.93 15.67 -14.02
C GLY A 17 -9.42 15.74 -13.84
N LEU A 18 -8.94 15.92 -12.60
CA LEU A 18 -7.50 15.93 -12.29
C LEU A 18 -6.84 14.59 -12.69
N SER A 19 -7.48 13.46 -12.39
CA SER A 19 -6.97 12.14 -12.77
C SER A 19 -6.89 11.95 -14.28
N ALA A 20 -7.88 12.44 -15.04
CA ALA A 20 -7.87 12.35 -16.49
C ALA A 20 -6.74 13.20 -17.10
N VAL A 21 -6.55 14.43 -16.61
CA VAL A 21 -5.47 15.32 -17.05
C VAL A 21 -4.10 14.71 -16.74
N LEU A 22 -3.92 14.15 -15.54
CA LEU A 22 -2.70 13.44 -15.16
C LEU A 22 -2.46 12.21 -16.04
N GLY A 23 -3.50 11.43 -16.34
CA GLY A 23 -3.39 10.28 -17.24
C GLY A 23 -2.93 10.67 -18.64
N ILE A 24 -3.48 11.76 -19.18
CA ILE A 24 -3.03 12.33 -20.47
C ILE A 24 -1.60 12.85 -20.35
N TYR A 25 -1.23 13.51 -19.25
CA TYR A 25 0.14 13.97 -19.01
C TYR A 25 1.14 12.80 -18.98
N PHE A 26 0.84 11.71 -18.28
CA PHE A 26 1.71 10.52 -18.32
C PHE A 26 1.79 9.96 -19.73
N PHE A 27 0.65 9.76 -20.40
CA PHE A 27 0.66 9.18 -21.74
C PHE A 27 1.36 10.04 -22.80
N ALA A 28 1.22 11.37 -22.72
CA ALA A 28 1.73 12.30 -23.74
C ALA A 28 3.17 12.80 -23.47
N PHE A 29 3.65 12.74 -22.23
CA PHE A 29 4.99 13.22 -21.84
C PHE A 29 5.93 12.08 -21.40
N THR A 30 5.46 10.84 -21.37
CA THR A 30 6.35 9.67 -21.38
C THR A 30 6.55 9.21 -22.81
N ASP A 31 7.55 9.75 -23.48
CA ASP A 31 8.07 9.11 -24.67
C ASP A 31 8.58 7.71 -24.26
N PHE A 32 8.02 6.66 -24.85
CA PHE A 32 8.58 5.32 -24.80
C PHE A 32 9.83 5.32 -25.69
N ASP A 33 10.90 5.96 -25.21
CA ASP A 33 12.14 6.04 -25.95
C ASP A 33 12.85 4.69 -25.84
N LEU A 34 12.88 3.93 -26.93
CA LEU A 34 13.69 2.72 -27.06
C LEU A 34 15.16 3.16 -27.12
N SER A 35 15.81 3.19 -25.96
CA SER A 35 17.26 3.45 -25.84
C SER A 35 18.03 2.64 -26.90
N PRO A 36 18.89 3.26 -27.72
CA PRO A 36 19.64 2.57 -28.78
C PRO A 36 20.62 1.51 -28.26
N ASN A 37 20.80 1.37 -26.94
CA ASN A 37 21.63 0.36 -26.27
C ASN A 37 20.86 -0.47 -25.22
N GLY A 38 19.61 -0.84 -25.51
CA GLY A 38 19.00 -2.06 -24.99
C GLY A 38 18.82 -2.20 -23.47
N ASN A 39 18.86 -1.12 -22.68
CA ASN A 39 18.59 -1.20 -21.24
C ASN A 39 17.84 0.05 -20.74
N VAL A 40 16.60 -0.19 -20.29
CA VAL A 40 15.70 0.65 -19.47
C VAL A 40 15.22 1.98 -20.11
N PRO A 41 13.90 2.21 -20.25
CA PRO A 41 13.39 3.52 -20.66
C PRO A 41 13.78 4.60 -19.65
N THR A 42 14.45 5.64 -20.14
CA THR A 42 15.02 6.78 -19.40
C THR A 42 13.97 7.62 -18.66
N ASN A 43 12.68 7.48 -18.98
CA ASN A 43 11.58 8.19 -18.32
C ASN A 43 10.95 7.47 -17.11
N SER A 44 11.42 6.27 -16.73
CA SER A 44 10.96 5.56 -15.53
C SER A 44 11.17 6.37 -14.23
N GLY A 45 12.17 7.26 -14.20
CA GLY A 45 12.47 8.11 -13.04
C GLY A 45 11.40 9.14 -12.70
N LEU A 46 10.74 9.74 -13.70
CA LEU A 46 9.65 10.71 -13.46
C LEU A 46 8.42 10.02 -12.88
N MET A 47 8.07 8.85 -13.42
CA MET A 47 6.94 8.05 -12.94
C MET A 47 7.20 7.50 -11.54
N LEU A 48 8.42 7.01 -11.28
CA LEU A 48 8.84 6.60 -9.92
C LEU A 48 8.78 7.76 -8.93
N THR A 49 9.33 8.91 -9.29
CA THR A 49 9.33 10.10 -8.42
C THR A 49 7.91 10.54 -8.11
N TYR A 50 7.03 10.52 -9.11
CA TYR A 50 5.62 10.84 -8.93
C TYR A 50 4.92 9.84 -7.99
N THR A 51 5.16 8.54 -8.16
CA THR A 51 4.65 7.51 -7.24
C THR A 51 5.15 7.75 -5.82
N TYR A 52 6.44 8.01 -5.62
CA TYR A 52 6.98 8.28 -4.29
C TYR A 52 6.34 9.52 -3.63
N VAL A 53 6.14 10.60 -4.37
CA VAL A 53 5.48 11.82 -3.86
C VAL A 53 4.02 11.56 -3.49
N LEU A 54 3.27 10.88 -4.36
CA LEU A 54 1.88 10.50 -4.08
C LEU A 54 1.76 9.57 -2.87
N THR A 55 2.63 8.55 -2.79
CA THR A 55 2.67 7.64 -1.65
C THR A 55 2.97 8.38 -0.35
N LEU A 56 3.87 9.37 -0.37
CA LEU A 56 4.15 10.21 0.79
C LEU A 56 2.92 11.03 1.22
N ILE A 57 2.26 11.71 0.28
CA ILE A 57 1.05 12.49 0.57
C ILE A 57 -0.08 11.58 1.08
N ALA A 58 -0.27 10.41 0.47
CA ALA A 58 -1.26 9.44 0.89
C ALA A 58 -0.97 8.93 2.31
N ALA A 59 0.28 8.60 2.63
CA ALA A 59 0.68 8.18 3.96
C ALA A 59 0.43 9.29 5.00
N LEU A 60 0.83 10.53 4.71
CA LEU A 60 0.61 11.67 5.61
C LEU A 60 -0.87 11.93 5.86
N THR A 61 -1.67 11.99 4.79
CA THR A 61 -3.11 12.21 4.90
C THR A 61 -3.79 11.06 5.64
N ALA A 62 -3.42 9.81 5.37
CA ALA A 62 -3.95 8.65 6.10
C ALA A 62 -3.67 8.75 7.60
N ILE A 63 -2.45 9.14 8.00
CA ILE A 63 -2.10 9.34 9.41
C ILE A 63 -2.92 10.50 10.01
N ILE A 64 -2.97 11.66 9.35
CA ILE A 64 -3.68 12.86 9.83
C ILE A 64 -5.17 12.58 10.00
N PHE A 65 -5.82 11.98 8.99
CA PHE A 65 -7.24 11.62 9.06
C PHE A 65 -7.51 10.53 10.09
N SER A 66 -6.61 9.56 10.23
CA SER A 66 -6.71 8.53 11.28
C SER A 66 -6.65 9.17 12.67
N VAL A 67 -5.69 10.06 12.93
CA VAL A 67 -5.54 10.76 14.22
C VAL A 67 -6.75 11.66 14.50
N ILE A 68 -7.21 12.45 13.54
CA ILE A 68 -8.42 13.28 13.71
C ILE A 68 -9.66 12.40 13.95
N GLY A 69 -9.78 11.29 13.23
CA GLY A 69 -10.87 10.33 13.39
C GLY A 69 -10.89 9.68 14.77
N MET A 70 -9.71 9.29 15.29
CA MET A 70 -9.54 8.74 16.63
C MET A 70 -9.82 9.79 17.72
N ALA A 71 -9.36 11.02 17.55
CA ALA A 71 -9.60 12.12 18.49
C ALA A 71 -11.10 12.47 18.62
N LYS A 72 -11.84 12.39 17.51
CA LYS A 72 -13.30 12.61 17.52
C LYS A 72 -14.10 11.48 18.18
N ASN A 73 -13.55 10.26 18.27
CA ASN A 73 -14.25 9.08 18.78
C ASN A 73 -13.32 8.11 19.54
N LEU A 74 -12.92 8.47 20.76
CA LEU A 74 -12.02 7.68 21.61
C LEU A 74 -12.47 6.23 21.83
N LYS A 75 -13.79 5.98 21.89
CA LYS A 75 -14.33 4.61 22.08
C LYS A 75 -14.07 3.70 20.88
N LYS A 76 -14.13 4.25 19.65
CA LYS A 76 -13.76 3.51 18.43
C LYS A 76 -12.24 3.43 18.26
N ALA A 77 -11.51 4.43 18.76
CA ALA A 77 -10.05 4.46 18.71
C ALA A 77 -9.42 3.26 19.44
N LYS A 78 -10.00 2.80 20.55
CA LYS A 78 -9.50 1.60 21.26
C LYS A 78 -9.50 0.35 20.39
N ASN A 79 -10.60 0.08 19.67
CA ASN A 79 -10.69 -1.09 18.78
C ASN A 79 -9.78 -0.95 17.57
N ALA A 80 -9.67 0.27 17.01
CA ALA A 80 -8.73 0.54 15.93
C ALA A 80 -7.27 0.33 16.39
N LEU A 81 -6.91 0.79 17.59
CA LEU A 81 -5.58 0.64 18.15
C LEU A 81 -5.22 -0.83 18.42
N ILE A 82 -6.18 -1.64 18.87
CA ILE A 82 -6.01 -3.09 19.01
C ILE A 82 -5.72 -3.73 17.64
N GLY A 83 -6.46 -3.34 16.60
CA GLY A 83 -6.21 -3.81 15.23
C GLY A 83 -4.83 -3.43 14.71
N VAL A 84 -4.40 -2.18 14.91
CA VAL A 84 -3.06 -1.71 14.52
C VAL A 84 -1.96 -2.43 15.31
N GLY A 85 -2.15 -2.65 16.62
CA GLY A 85 -1.21 -3.41 17.44
C GLY A 85 -1.07 -4.86 17.00
N ALA A 86 -2.19 -5.53 16.71
CA ALA A 86 -2.18 -6.90 16.18
C ALA A 86 -1.47 -6.96 14.81
N LEU A 87 -1.69 -5.99 13.94
CA LEU A 87 -1.00 -5.89 12.65
C LEU A 87 0.52 -5.73 12.84
N ALA A 88 0.95 -4.86 13.76
CA ALA A 88 2.37 -4.65 14.05
C ALA A 88 3.06 -5.92 14.55
N ILE A 89 2.39 -6.71 15.40
CA ILE A 89 2.90 -8.00 15.88
C ILE A 89 3.12 -8.96 14.70
N ILE A 90 2.19 -9.02 13.75
CA ILE A 90 2.32 -9.90 12.58
C ILE A 90 3.50 -9.49 11.70
N PHE A 91 3.73 -8.19 11.52
CA PHE A 91 4.92 -7.70 10.81
C PHE A 91 6.22 -8.06 11.53
N VAL A 92 6.26 -7.98 12.87
CA VAL A 92 7.42 -8.40 13.65
C VAL A 92 7.68 -9.90 13.48
N ILE A 93 6.63 -10.74 13.49
CA ILE A 93 6.76 -12.18 13.24
C ILE A 93 7.26 -12.44 11.82
N GLY A 94 6.67 -11.77 10.81
CA GLY A 94 7.11 -11.89 9.42
C GLY A 94 8.57 -11.48 9.22
N TYR A 95 9.01 -10.41 9.88
CA TYR A 95 10.40 -9.96 9.83
C TYR A 95 11.35 -10.92 10.58
N ALA A 96 10.93 -11.48 11.70
CA ALA A 96 11.73 -12.46 12.46
C ALA A 96 11.88 -13.80 11.71
N MET A 97 10.93 -14.15 10.86
CA MET A 97 10.94 -15.36 10.05
C MET A 97 11.60 -15.17 8.67
N ALA A 98 11.82 -13.93 8.24
CA ALA A 98 12.43 -13.64 6.95
C ALA A 98 13.92 -14.01 6.93
N GLY A 99 14.35 -14.67 5.86
CA GLY A 99 15.74 -15.04 5.64
C GLY A 99 16.56 -13.83 5.20
N ASN A 100 17.86 -13.84 5.53
CA ASN A 100 18.81 -12.86 5.02
C ASN A 100 19.57 -13.41 3.80
N GLU A 101 18.83 -14.03 2.88
CA GLU A 101 19.40 -14.72 1.73
C GLU A 101 19.72 -13.72 0.62
N VAL A 102 20.97 -13.72 0.14
CA VAL A 102 21.40 -12.89 -0.97
C VAL A 102 21.12 -13.64 -2.26
N HIS A 103 20.13 -13.17 -3.02
CA HIS A 103 19.86 -13.73 -4.34
C HIS A 103 20.82 -13.14 -5.37
N ILE A 104 21.69 -14.01 -5.88
CA ILE A 104 22.63 -13.72 -6.97
C ILE A 104 22.06 -14.30 -8.27
N ASN A 105 22.09 -13.49 -9.33
CA ASN A 105 21.66 -13.90 -10.66
C ASN A 105 22.65 -14.91 -11.27
N TYR A 106 22.24 -15.59 -12.36
CA TYR A 106 23.12 -16.52 -13.11
C TYR A 106 24.41 -15.86 -13.64
N ASP A 107 24.43 -14.53 -13.76
CA ASP A 107 25.56 -13.71 -14.21
C ASP A 107 26.38 -13.11 -13.04
N GLY A 108 26.14 -13.56 -11.80
CA GLY A 108 26.87 -13.09 -10.61
C GLY A 108 26.45 -11.72 -10.07
N ALA A 109 25.49 -11.04 -10.72
CA ALA A 109 24.95 -9.76 -10.25
C ALA A 109 24.05 -9.94 -9.02
N ILE A 110 24.26 -9.10 -8.00
CA ILE A 110 23.41 -9.05 -6.80
C ILE A 110 22.05 -8.48 -7.18
N LEU A 111 21.00 -9.30 -7.12
CA LEU A 111 19.63 -8.90 -7.48
C LEU A 111 18.96 -8.04 -6.40
N ALA A 112 19.31 -8.29 -5.15
CA ALA A 112 18.89 -7.51 -4.01
C ALA A 112 19.95 -7.64 -2.92
N GLU A 113 20.38 -6.51 -2.37
CA GLU A 113 21.17 -6.50 -1.14
C GLU A 113 20.36 -7.19 -0.03
N ALA A 114 21.01 -7.98 0.83
CA ALA A 114 20.38 -8.91 1.76
C ALA A 114 19.21 -8.27 2.56
N GLY A 115 19.38 -7.01 2.98
CA GLY A 115 18.38 -6.25 3.73
C GLY A 115 17.13 -5.83 2.94
N THR A 116 17.21 -5.66 1.61
CA THR A 116 16.04 -5.36 0.77
C THR A 116 15.27 -6.63 0.44
N SER A 117 15.98 -7.75 0.25
CA SER A 117 15.38 -9.08 0.08
C SER A 117 14.57 -9.48 1.31
N MET A 118 15.17 -9.33 2.50
CA MET A 118 14.54 -9.66 3.78
C MET A 118 13.24 -8.87 4.03
N LYS A 119 13.18 -7.59 3.66
CA LYS A 119 11.96 -6.76 3.81
C LYS A 119 10.84 -7.21 2.90
N SER A 120 11.17 -7.63 1.68
CA SER A 120 10.19 -8.15 0.73
C SER A 120 9.64 -9.49 1.18
N GLU A 121 10.52 -10.40 1.60
CA GLU A 121 10.16 -11.72 2.10
C GLU A 121 9.32 -11.62 3.39
N ALA A 122 9.71 -10.76 4.33
CA ALA A 122 8.93 -10.45 5.53
C ALA A 122 7.51 -9.97 5.20
N GLY A 123 7.37 -9.10 4.19
CA GLY A 123 6.07 -8.60 3.74
C GLY A 123 5.18 -9.70 3.16
N ILE A 124 5.78 -10.63 2.40
CA ILE A 124 5.07 -11.80 1.87
C ILE A 124 4.63 -12.73 3.01
N ILE A 125 5.52 -13.09 3.94
CA ILE A 125 5.20 -13.95 5.09
C ILE A 125 4.09 -13.34 5.95
N ALA A 126 4.20 -12.04 6.28
CA ALA A 126 3.17 -11.32 7.03
C ALA A 126 1.80 -11.35 6.33
N SER A 127 1.79 -11.21 4.99
CA SER A 127 0.58 -11.28 4.19
C SER A 127 -0.07 -12.67 4.23
N PHE A 128 0.72 -13.75 4.21
CA PHE A 128 0.20 -15.11 4.35
C PHE A 128 -0.36 -15.40 5.74
N ILE A 129 0.28 -14.90 6.80
CA ILE A 129 -0.26 -15.02 8.18
C ILE A 129 -1.60 -14.31 8.29
N LEU A 130 -1.71 -13.10 7.74
CA LEU A 130 -2.96 -12.34 7.70
C LEU A 130 -4.04 -13.06 6.89
N LEU A 131 -3.68 -13.64 5.75
CA LEU A 131 -4.61 -14.38 4.90
C LEU A 131 -5.17 -15.61 5.62
N ALA A 132 -4.31 -16.40 6.26
CA ALA A 132 -4.73 -17.55 7.07
C ALA A 132 -5.64 -17.11 8.23
N GLY A 133 -5.28 -16.04 8.93
CA GLY A 133 -6.10 -15.46 9.99
C GLY A 133 -7.47 -14.97 9.51
N ALA A 134 -7.52 -14.32 8.34
CA ALA A 134 -8.76 -13.83 7.73
C ALA A 134 -9.69 -14.99 7.34
N VAL A 135 -9.16 -16.03 6.68
CA VAL A 135 -9.93 -17.23 6.33
C VAL A 135 -10.46 -17.91 7.59
N GLY A 136 -9.63 -18.09 8.61
CA GLY A 136 -10.05 -18.68 9.88
C GLY A 136 -11.14 -17.88 10.58
N ALA A 137 -11.03 -16.55 10.59
CA ALA A 137 -12.03 -15.65 11.16
C ALA A 137 -13.37 -15.72 10.40
N ILE A 138 -13.35 -15.83 9.07
CA ILE A 138 -14.55 -16.01 8.25
C ILE A 138 -15.23 -17.32 8.61
N ILE A 139 -14.49 -18.43 8.63
CA ILE A 139 -15.04 -19.76 8.97
C ILE A 139 -15.65 -19.74 10.38
N PHE A 140 -14.93 -19.19 11.37
CA PHE A 140 -15.43 -19.08 12.74
C PHE A 140 -16.70 -18.21 12.82
N SER A 141 -16.73 -17.09 12.10
CA SER A 141 -17.91 -16.21 12.03
C SER A 141 -19.13 -16.92 11.45
N GLU A 142 -18.95 -17.69 10.37
CA GLU A 142 -20.04 -18.46 9.77
C GLU A 142 -20.50 -19.61 10.67
N VAL A 143 -19.58 -20.36 11.27
CA VAL A 143 -19.90 -21.49 12.17
C VAL A 143 -20.57 -21.00 13.46
N SER A 144 -20.06 -19.92 14.06
CA SER A 144 -20.64 -19.37 15.30
C SER A 144 -22.05 -18.81 15.11
N LYS A 145 -22.40 -18.34 13.90
CA LYS A 145 -23.78 -17.96 13.55
C LYS A 145 -24.73 -19.16 13.45
N LEU A 146 -24.23 -20.35 13.11
CA LEU A 146 -25.06 -21.56 13.04
C LEU A 146 -25.39 -22.13 14.43
N PHE A 147 -24.56 -21.84 15.43
CA PHE A 147 -24.77 -22.28 16.81
C PHE A 147 -25.48 -21.24 17.70
N LYS A 148 -25.91 -20.12 17.13
CA LYS A 148 -26.55 -19.01 17.84
C LYS A 148 -27.92 -18.72 17.25
#